data_AF-A0A2V7VW23-F1
#
_entry.id   AF-A0A2V7VW23-F1
#
_cell.length_a   1.000
_cell.length_b   1.000
_cell.length_c   1.000
_cell.angle_alpha   90.00
_cell.angle_beta   90.00
_cell.angle_gamma   90.00
#
_symmetry.space_group_name_H-M   'P 1'
#
loop_
_entity.id
_entity.type
_entity.pdbx_description
1 polymer ?
#
loop_
_entity_poly.entity_id
_entity_poly.type
_entity_poly.pdbx_seq_one_letter_code
_entity_poly.pdbx_strand_id
1 'polypeptide(L)'
;MKAALSGLLAALAAAAALAQPVARLLFRDVTREAGITFQHHAAPEKKYIVESMSGGVALFDFDNDGLPDIYFVDSLTVETARDPQAARSALYHNLGHGRFEDVTDKAGIGHPGWGMGVCTADVDGDGWEDLYVTGLGGNHLYRNNHDGTFGDVTGRAGLAGGGWSTGCGFADYDRDGKPDLFVSRYVKIDLEHLPEFGKGKTCEYRGIAVQC
;
A
#
# COMPACT_ATOMS: atom_id res chain seq x y z
N MET A 1 85.77 -19.03 16.61
CA MET A 1 85.43 -19.77 17.85
C MET A 1 84.63 -18.85 18.77
N LYS A 2 83.59 -19.40 19.42
CA LYS A 2 82.65 -18.79 20.38
C LYS A 2 81.55 -17.95 19.72
N ALA A 3 80.36 -18.49 19.48
CA ALA A 3 79.32 -18.99 20.40
C ALA A 3 78.41 -17.87 20.92
N ALA A 4 77.13 -18.21 20.91
CA ALA A 4 75.94 -17.36 20.83
C ALA A 4 75.46 -16.78 22.17
N LEU A 5 74.77 -15.64 22.09
CA LEU A 5 73.64 -15.24 22.95
C LEU A 5 72.60 -14.64 21.97
N SER A 6 71.52 -15.31 21.56
CA SER A 6 70.31 -15.68 22.32
C SER A 6 69.79 -14.53 23.16
N GLY A 7 69.01 -13.65 22.53
CA GLY A 7 68.23 -12.58 23.14
C GLY A 7 66.89 -12.45 22.42
N LEU A 8 65.86 -12.97 23.07
CA LEU A 8 64.45 -12.99 22.68
C LEU A 8 63.95 -11.58 22.29
N LEU A 9 63.49 -11.40 21.05
CA LEU A 9 62.64 -10.27 20.67
C LEU A 9 61.34 -10.85 20.12
N ALA A 10 60.31 -10.75 20.97
CA ALA A 10 58.97 -11.21 20.73
C ALA A 10 58.44 -10.64 19.41
N ALA A 11 58.05 -11.54 18.50
CA ALA A 11 57.27 -11.16 17.34
C ALA A 11 55.88 -10.73 17.83
N LEU A 12 55.62 -9.43 17.95
CA LEU A 12 54.27 -8.90 17.94
C LEU A 12 53.71 -9.14 16.52
N ALA A 13 53.12 -10.31 16.30
CA ALA A 13 52.17 -10.48 15.22
C ALA A 13 50.93 -9.67 15.62
N ALA A 14 50.86 -8.41 15.18
CA ALA A 14 49.62 -7.67 15.19
C ALA A 14 48.65 -8.45 14.29
N ALA A 15 47.69 -9.14 14.91
CA ALA A 15 46.54 -9.66 14.20
C ALA A 15 45.76 -8.45 13.67
N ALA A 16 46.05 -8.04 12.44
CA ALA A 16 45.17 -7.18 11.69
C ALA A 16 43.87 -7.96 11.51
N ALA A 17 42.89 -7.70 12.38
CA ALA A 17 41.53 -8.12 12.14
C ALA A 17 41.15 -7.54 10.77
N LEU A 18 41.00 -8.40 9.77
CA LEU A 18 40.44 -8.03 8.48
C LEU A 18 39.01 -7.58 8.75
N ALA A 19 38.82 -6.27 8.89
CA ALA A 19 37.50 -5.67 8.92
C ALA A 19 36.81 -6.08 7.61
N GLN A 20 35.80 -6.95 7.69
CA GLN A 20 34.99 -7.28 6.53
C GLN A 20 34.35 -5.97 6.02
N PRO A 21 34.38 -5.71 4.70
CA PRO A 21 33.71 -4.53 4.17
C PRO A 21 32.21 -4.66 4.47
N VAL A 22 31.67 -3.69 5.21
CA VAL A 22 30.24 -3.58 5.45
C VAL A 22 29.55 -3.55 4.08
N ALA A 23 28.64 -4.48 3.83
CA ALA A 23 27.93 -4.59 2.56
C ALA A 23 27.34 -3.22 2.17
N ARG A 24 27.78 -2.72 1.01
CA ARG A 24 27.33 -1.45 0.41
C ARG A 24 25.84 -1.57 0.03
N LEU A 25 25.06 -0.57 0.42
CA LEU A 25 23.69 -0.22 0.00
C LEU A 25 22.89 -1.35 -0.69
N LEU A 26 21.93 -1.93 0.03
CA LEU A 26 20.98 -2.93 -0.49
C LEU A 26 19.80 -2.31 -1.26
N PHE A 27 19.53 -1.02 -1.06
CA PHE A 27 18.41 -0.30 -1.68
C PHE A 27 18.87 1.02 -2.29
N ARG A 28 18.25 1.39 -3.41
CA ARG A 28 18.41 2.67 -4.09
C ARG A 28 17.03 3.28 -4.28
N ASP A 29 16.86 4.53 -3.89
CA ASP A 29 15.67 5.30 -4.26
C ASP A 29 15.74 5.62 -5.76
N VAL A 30 14.77 5.10 -6.50
CA VAL A 30 14.61 5.31 -7.94
C VAL A 30 13.30 6.04 -8.26
N THR A 31 12.57 6.54 -7.28
CA THR A 31 11.20 7.10 -7.45
C THR A 31 11.16 8.15 -8.56
N ARG A 32 12.10 9.10 -8.51
CA ARG A 32 12.22 10.15 -9.53
C ARG A 32 12.64 9.61 -10.90
N GLU A 33 13.58 8.67 -10.93
CA GLU A 33 14.07 8.06 -12.17
C GLU A 33 12.98 7.22 -12.85
N ALA A 34 12.14 6.58 -12.04
CA ALA A 34 11.00 5.79 -12.46
C ALA A 34 9.85 6.67 -12.99
N GLY A 35 9.79 7.95 -12.64
CA GLY A 35 8.70 8.85 -13.04
C GLY A 35 7.48 8.80 -12.12
N ILE A 36 7.60 8.18 -10.95
CA ILE A 36 6.53 8.11 -9.96
C ILE A 36 6.50 9.43 -9.17
N THR A 37 5.33 10.08 -9.13
CA THR A 37 5.13 11.37 -8.42
C THR A 37 4.06 11.30 -7.33
N PHE A 38 3.44 10.13 -7.16
CA PHE A 38 2.39 9.88 -6.17
C PHE A 38 2.83 10.26 -4.76
N GLN A 39 1.93 10.94 -4.04
CA GLN A 39 2.07 11.22 -2.62
C GLN A 39 0.79 10.79 -1.93
N HIS A 40 0.93 9.89 -0.97
CA HIS A 40 -0.18 9.46 -0.13
C HIS A 40 -0.57 10.56 0.86
N HIS A 41 -1.85 10.91 0.90
CA HIS A 41 -2.38 11.88 1.84
C HIS A 41 -2.62 11.22 3.19
N ALA A 42 -2.04 11.80 4.23
CA ALA A 42 -2.34 11.45 5.60
C ALA A 42 -2.31 12.73 6.44
N ALA A 43 -3.26 12.87 7.37
CA ALA A 43 -3.22 13.97 8.33
C ALA A 43 -1.91 13.87 9.15
N PRO A 44 -1.06 14.91 9.20
CA PRO A 44 0.23 14.83 9.89
C PRO A 44 0.11 14.47 11.37
N GLU A 45 -0.93 14.97 12.03
CA GLU A 45 -1.18 14.76 13.45
C GLU A 45 -1.81 13.40 13.76
N LYS A 46 -2.47 12.78 12.76
CA LYS A 46 -3.20 11.51 12.89
C LYS A 46 -4.02 11.49 14.19
N LYS A 47 -4.97 12.42 14.36
CA LYS A 47 -5.66 12.57 15.65
C LYS A 47 -6.61 11.42 15.93
N TYR A 48 -7.13 10.80 14.88
CA TYR A 48 -8.12 9.73 14.95
C TYR A 48 -7.57 8.43 14.35
N ILE A 49 -8.02 7.28 14.85
CA ILE A 49 -7.54 5.97 14.39
C ILE A 49 -7.68 5.79 12.87
N VAL A 50 -8.73 6.36 12.29
CA VAL A 50 -9.06 6.30 10.87
C VAL A 50 -8.10 7.06 9.96
N GLU A 51 -7.35 8.02 10.51
CA GLU A 51 -6.33 8.78 9.76
C GLU A 51 -4.94 8.14 9.86
N SER A 52 -4.78 7.14 10.73
CA SER A 52 -3.55 6.33 10.83
C SER A 52 -3.58 5.07 9.98
N MET A 53 -4.73 4.78 9.40
CA MET A 53 -5.06 3.57 8.70
C MET A 53 -5.51 3.97 7.31
N SER A 54 -4.67 3.70 6.33
CA SER A 54 -4.85 4.14 4.96
C SER A 54 -3.77 3.55 4.06
N GLY A 55 -4.01 3.62 2.76
CA GLY A 55 -3.05 3.23 1.76
C GLY A 55 -3.12 1.75 1.37
N GLY A 56 -2.49 1.41 0.26
CA GLY A 56 -2.53 0.09 -0.32
C GLY A 56 -1.83 0.15 -1.67
N VAL A 57 -1.29 -0.98 -2.10
CA VAL A 57 -0.66 -1.08 -3.41
C VAL A 57 -1.07 -2.39 -4.07
N ALA A 58 -1.48 -2.31 -5.32
CA ALA A 58 -1.61 -3.47 -6.19
C ALA A 58 -0.51 -3.42 -7.25
N LEU A 59 0.07 -4.59 -7.54
CA LEU A 59 0.93 -4.84 -8.69
C LEU A 59 0.22 -5.84 -9.57
N PHE A 60 -0.14 -5.44 -10.78
CA PHE A 60 -1.06 -6.18 -11.65
C PHE A 60 -0.85 -5.72 -13.09
N ASP A 61 -1.15 -6.55 -14.09
CA ASP A 61 -0.93 -6.23 -15.51
C ASP A 61 -2.26 -5.76 -16.11
N PHE A 62 -2.53 -4.45 -16.10
CA PHE A 62 -3.87 -3.95 -16.42
C PHE A 62 -4.13 -3.91 -17.92
N ASP A 63 -3.09 -3.87 -18.75
CA ASP A 63 -3.20 -3.80 -20.20
C ASP A 63 -2.77 -5.08 -20.94
N ASN A 64 -2.42 -6.13 -20.19
CA ASN A 64 -1.98 -7.44 -20.68
C ASN A 64 -0.71 -7.35 -21.57
N ASP A 65 0.17 -6.38 -21.31
CA ASP A 65 1.43 -6.21 -22.04
C ASP A 65 2.59 -7.06 -21.49
N GLY A 66 2.35 -7.76 -20.37
CA GLY A 66 3.32 -8.62 -19.67
C GLY A 66 4.19 -7.87 -18.65
N LEU A 67 3.94 -6.58 -18.41
CA LEU A 67 4.63 -5.76 -17.44
C LEU A 67 3.68 -5.42 -16.28
N PRO A 68 4.05 -5.70 -15.02
CA PRO A 68 3.21 -5.32 -13.90
C PRO A 68 3.19 -3.80 -13.71
N ASP A 69 2.00 -3.25 -13.64
CA ASP A 69 1.67 -1.87 -13.32
C ASP A 69 1.53 -1.65 -11.83
N ILE A 70 1.27 -0.41 -11.42
CA ILE A 70 1.14 -0.05 -10.00
C ILE A 70 -0.13 0.77 -9.79
N TYR A 71 -1.01 0.30 -8.91
CA TYR A 71 -2.10 1.12 -8.37
C TYR A 71 -1.82 1.46 -6.91
N PHE A 72 -1.74 2.75 -6.60
CA PHE A 72 -1.65 3.27 -5.25
C PHE A 72 -3.02 3.71 -4.76
N VAL A 73 -3.41 3.24 -3.58
CA VAL A 73 -4.61 3.70 -2.88
C VAL A 73 -4.26 4.92 -2.04
N ASP A 74 -5.10 5.93 -2.13
CA ASP A 74 -5.06 7.14 -1.32
C ASP A 74 -6.31 7.27 -0.44
N SER A 75 -6.26 8.15 0.54
CA SER A 75 -7.29 8.27 1.57
C SER A 75 -7.61 9.71 1.92
N LEU A 76 -8.82 9.93 2.41
CA LEU A 76 -9.25 11.21 2.96
C LEU A 76 -8.71 11.38 4.39
N THR A 77 -8.86 12.60 4.91
CA THR A 77 -8.73 12.91 6.33
C THR A 77 -10.11 13.16 6.92
N VAL A 78 -10.21 13.29 8.24
CA VAL A 78 -11.50 13.65 8.87
C VAL A 78 -11.98 15.02 8.39
N GLU A 79 -11.05 15.93 8.12
CA GLU A 79 -11.36 17.26 7.57
C GLU A 79 -11.92 17.19 6.15
N THR A 80 -11.36 16.31 5.30
CA THR A 80 -11.77 16.18 3.90
C THR A 80 -12.82 15.08 3.66
N ALA A 81 -13.33 14.44 4.71
CA ALA A 81 -14.25 13.31 4.64
C ALA A 81 -15.52 13.54 3.80
N ARG A 82 -15.93 14.81 3.64
CA ARG A 82 -17.12 15.23 2.87
C ARG A 82 -16.82 15.53 1.41
N ASP A 83 -15.55 15.50 1.00
CA ASP A 83 -15.10 15.74 -0.36
C ASP A 83 -14.32 14.52 -0.89
N PRO A 84 -14.98 13.56 -1.57
CA PRO A 84 -14.31 12.39 -2.13
C PRO A 84 -13.20 12.71 -3.15
N GLN A 85 -13.19 13.93 -3.70
CA GLN A 85 -12.16 14.36 -4.66
C GLN A 85 -10.87 14.83 -3.98
N ALA A 86 -10.89 15.03 -2.67
CA ALA A 86 -9.73 15.46 -1.90
C ALA A 86 -8.66 14.37 -1.73
N ALA A 87 -8.98 13.11 -2.05
CA ALA A 87 -8.01 12.03 -2.17
C ALA A 87 -7.89 11.59 -3.63
N ARG A 88 -6.66 11.31 -4.07
CA ARG A 88 -6.36 10.84 -5.42
C ARG A 88 -5.46 9.61 -5.37
N SER A 89 -6.10 8.45 -5.47
CA SER A 89 -5.42 7.18 -5.80
C SER A 89 -4.82 7.29 -7.21
N ALA A 90 -3.82 6.46 -7.54
CA ALA A 90 -3.11 6.61 -8.80
C ALA A 90 -2.76 5.28 -9.47
N LEU A 91 -3.06 5.17 -10.77
CA LEU A 91 -2.62 4.08 -11.64
C LEU A 91 -1.40 4.52 -12.46
N TYR A 92 -0.33 3.75 -12.40
CA TYR A 92 0.91 3.96 -13.12
C TYR A 92 1.15 2.82 -14.11
N HIS A 93 1.16 3.15 -15.40
CA HIS A 93 1.49 2.21 -16.48
C HIS A 93 2.99 2.00 -16.57
N ASN A 94 3.44 0.76 -16.54
CA ASN A 94 4.82 0.35 -16.68
C ASN A 94 5.26 0.41 -18.14
N LEU A 95 6.09 1.40 -18.48
CA LEU A 95 6.65 1.57 -19.83
C LEU A 95 7.87 0.66 -20.10
N GLY A 96 8.18 -0.25 -19.17
CA GLY A 96 9.39 -1.05 -19.17
C GLY A 96 10.60 -0.29 -18.62
N HIS A 97 11.69 -1.04 -18.40
CA HIS A 97 12.97 -0.50 -17.92
C HIS A 97 12.87 0.33 -16.62
N GLY A 98 11.88 0.02 -15.78
CA GLY A 98 11.64 0.71 -14.52
C GLY A 98 11.09 2.12 -14.68
N ARG A 99 10.44 2.45 -15.80
CA ARG A 99 9.77 3.72 -16.07
C ARG A 99 8.26 3.57 -16.02
N PHE A 100 7.59 4.56 -15.47
CA PHE A 100 6.15 4.58 -15.30
C PHE A 100 5.53 5.90 -15.75
N GLU A 101 4.28 5.84 -16.21
CA GLU A 101 3.44 6.99 -16.55
C GLU A 101 2.16 6.98 -15.71
N ASP A 102 1.79 8.12 -15.11
CA ASP A 102 0.49 8.27 -14.44
C ASP A 102 -0.63 8.31 -15.49
N VAL A 103 -1.44 7.25 -15.52
CA VAL A 103 -2.58 7.09 -16.44
C VAL A 103 -3.92 7.18 -15.71
N THR A 104 -3.92 7.63 -14.45
CA THR A 104 -5.08 7.60 -13.54
C THR A 104 -6.33 8.26 -14.13
N ASP A 105 -6.18 9.46 -14.68
CA ASP A 105 -7.31 10.24 -15.19
C ASP A 105 -7.89 9.61 -16.46
N LYS A 106 -7.02 9.03 -17.31
CA LYS A 106 -7.43 8.24 -18.47
C LYS A 106 -8.17 6.98 -18.03
N ALA A 107 -7.66 6.30 -16.99
CA ALA A 107 -8.19 5.05 -16.49
C ALA A 107 -9.53 5.21 -15.75
N GLY A 108 -9.79 6.39 -15.16
CA GLY A 108 -11.05 6.72 -14.49
C GLY A 108 -11.18 6.22 -13.05
N ILE A 109 -10.07 5.85 -12.40
CA ILE A 109 -10.05 5.19 -11.07
C ILE A 109 -9.30 5.99 -9.99
N GLY A 110 -9.21 7.31 -10.14
CA GLY A 110 -8.43 8.17 -9.25
C GLY A 110 -9.09 8.49 -7.90
N HIS A 111 -10.43 8.43 -7.80
CA HIS A 111 -11.14 8.99 -6.65
C HIS A 111 -12.08 7.98 -5.95
N PRO A 112 -11.54 6.92 -5.33
CA PRO A 112 -12.35 5.96 -4.56
C PRO A 112 -12.81 6.50 -3.18
N GLY A 113 -12.62 7.80 -2.90
CA GLY A 113 -12.90 8.41 -1.61
C GLY A 113 -11.91 7.98 -0.53
N TRP A 114 -12.41 7.47 0.60
CA TRP A 114 -11.56 7.06 1.72
C TRP A 114 -11.04 5.62 1.54
N GLY A 115 -10.10 5.44 0.60
CA GLY A 115 -9.49 4.15 0.32
C GLY A 115 -8.67 3.60 1.49
N MET A 116 -8.52 2.28 1.57
CA MET A 116 -7.87 1.57 2.68
C MET A 116 -6.98 0.41 2.23
N GLY A 117 -7.24 -0.16 1.07
CA GLY A 117 -6.61 -1.38 0.60
C GLY A 117 -7.12 -1.73 -0.78
N VAL A 118 -6.38 -2.60 -1.48
CA VAL A 118 -6.70 -3.00 -2.85
C VAL A 118 -6.31 -4.46 -3.08
N CYS A 119 -7.07 -5.15 -3.91
CA CYS A 119 -6.76 -6.47 -4.46
C CYS A 119 -7.29 -6.56 -5.90
N THR A 120 -6.71 -7.45 -6.69
CA THR A 120 -7.05 -7.64 -8.10
C THR A 120 -7.40 -9.11 -8.37
N ALA A 121 -8.28 -9.32 -9.35
CA ALA A 121 -8.63 -10.63 -9.91
C ALA A 121 -9.43 -10.43 -11.20
N ASP A 122 -9.41 -11.41 -12.10
CA ASP A 122 -10.35 -11.50 -13.23
C ASP A 122 -11.73 -11.97 -12.70
N VAL A 123 -12.62 -11.04 -12.34
CA VAL A 123 -13.84 -11.39 -11.58
C VAL A 123 -14.96 -11.91 -12.46
N ASP A 124 -14.90 -11.68 -13.78
CA ASP A 124 -15.89 -12.15 -14.73
C ASP A 124 -15.38 -13.17 -15.76
N GLY A 125 -14.10 -13.54 -15.66
CA GLY A 125 -13.48 -14.59 -16.46
C GLY A 125 -13.16 -14.15 -17.88
N ASP A 126 -12.99 -12.85 -18.12
CA ASP A 126 -12.72 -12.29 -19.45
C ASP A 126 -11.23 -12.21 -19.80
N GLY A 127 -10.36 -12.60 -18.87
CA GLY A 127 -8.91 -12.63 -19.02
C GLY A 127 -8.22 -11.31 -18.71
N TRP A 128 -8.93 -10.34 -18.13
CA TRP A 128 -8.38 -9.06 -17.72
C TRP A 128 -8.57 -8.86 -16.22
N GLU A 129 -7.53 -8.41 -15.54
CA GLU A 129 -7.60 -8.18 -14.11
C GLU A 129 -8.47 -6.95 -13.78
N ASP A 130 -9.46 -7.17 -12.93
CA ASP A 130 -10.29 -6.14 -12.32
C ASP A 130 -9.70 -5.70 -10.98
N LEU A 131 -10.15 -4.55 -10.47
CA LEU A 131 -9.57 -3.93 -9.28
C LEU A 131 -10.64 -3.66 -8.21
N TYR A 132 -10.43 -4.19 -7.00
CA TYR A 132 -11.30 -3.95 -5.86
C TYR A 132 -10.61 -3.08 -4.81
N VAL A 133 -11.15 -1.89 -4.55
CA VAL A 133 -10.69 -0.97 -3.50
C VAL A 133 -11.59 -1.06 -2.28
N THR A 134 -11.00 -1.38 -1.13
CA THR A 134 -11.69 -1.29 0.16
C THR A 134 -11.62 0.14 0.70
N GLY A 135 -12.63 0.57 1.44
CA GLY A 135 -12.62 1.91 2.05
C GLY A 135 -13.52 2.07 3.27
N LEU A 136 -13.55 3.30 3.77
CA LEU A 136 -14.53 3.78 4.73
C LEU A 136 -15.72 4.40 4.00
N GLY A 137 -16.93 3.99 4.37
CA GLY A 137 -18.18 4.49 3.78
C GLY A 137 -18.62 3.70 2.54
N GLY A 138 -17.71 2.97 1.90
CA GLY A 138 -17.99 2.11 0.78
C GLY A 138 -16.71 1.46 0.23
N ASN A 139 -16.90 0.44 -0.60
CA ASN A 139 -15.85 -0.19 -1.40
C ASN A 139 -16.15 0.03 -2.89
N HIS A 140 -15.16 -0.19 -3.75
CA HIS A 140 -15.31 -0.05 -5.20
C HIS A 140 -14.81 -1.30 -5.93
N LEU A 141 -15.59 -1.84 -6.86
CA LEU A 141 -15.17 -2.81 -7.86
C LEU A 141 -15.11 -2.12 -9.22
N TYR A 142 -13.90 -1.98 -9.76
CA TYR A 142 -13.62 -1.42 -11.07
C TYR A 142 -13.36 -2.56 -12.05
N ARG A 143 -14.25 -2.72 -13.02
CA ARG A 143 -14.11 -3.68 -14.11
C ARG A 143 -13.22 -3.12 -15.20
N ASN A 144 -12.26 -3.89 -15.68
CA ASN A 144 -11.41 -3.50 -16.80
C ASN A 144 -12.21 -3.50 -18.12
N ASN A 145 -12.10 -2.43 -18.90
CA ASN A 145 -12.81 -2.29 -20.18
C ASN A 145 -11.97 -2.73 -21.41
N HIS A 146 -10.75 -3.21 -21.19
CA HIS A 146 -9.80 -3.69 -22.21
C HIS A 146 -9.26 -2.60 -23.14
N ASP A 147 -9.46 -1.33 -22.78
CA ASP A 147 -8.99 -0.15 -23.53
C ASP A 147 -8.14 0.79 -22.66
N GLY A 148 -7.69 0.30 -21.50
CA GLY A 148 -6.97 1.04 -20.49
C GLY A 148 -7.86 1.94 -19.62
N THR A 149 -9.17 1.75 -19.68
CA THR A 149 -10.14 2.37 -18.77
C THR A 149 -10.84 1.33 -17.90
N PHE A 150 -11.47 1.79 -16.82
CA PHE A 150 -12.27 0.94 -15.96
C PHE A 150 -13.69 1.50 -15.77
N GLY A 151 -14.65 0.60 -15.58
CA GLY A 151 -16.02 0.93 -15.18
C GLY A 151 -16.28 0.56 -13.72
N ASP A 152 -16.87 1.46 -12.95
CA ASP A 152 -17.37 1.13 -11.61
C ASP A 152 -18.63 0.25 -11.72
N VAL A 153 -18.51 -1.03 -11.35
CA VAL A 153 -19.59 -2.02 -11.36
C VAL A 153 -20.05 -2.39 -9.94
N THR A 154 -19.59 -1.67 -8.93
CA THR A 154 -19.79 -1.95 -7.50
C THR A 154 -21.24 -2.22 -7.13
N GLY A 155 -22.15 -1.32 -7.54
CA GLY A 155 -23.57 -1.40 -7.22
C GLY A 155 -24.24 -2.60 -7.88
N ARG A 156 -23.91 -2.86 -9.15
CA ARG A 156 -24.38 -4.03 -9.91
C ARG A 156 -23.90 -5.34 -9.28
N ALA A 157 -22.67 -5.37 -8.79
CA ALA A 157 -22.07 -6.55 -8.16
C ALA A 157 -22.56 -6.78 -6.72
N GLY A 158 -23.28 -5.82 -6.12
CA GLY A 158 -23.70 -5.89 -4.72
C GLY A 158 -22.55 -5.75 -3.71
N LEU A 159 -21.42 -5.17 -4.15
CA LEU A 159 -20.18 -5.12 -3.38
C LEU A 159 -19.88 -3.76 -2.73
N ALA A 160 -20.84 -2.84 -2.73
CA ALA A 160 -20.68 -1.50 -2.16
C ALA A 160 -20.29 -1.54 -0.68
N GLY A 161 -20.85 -2.48 0.07
CA GLY A 161 -20.59 -2.58 1.50
C GLY A 161 -21.00 -1.31 2.25
N GLY A 162 -20.13 -0.84 3.15
CA GLY A 162 -20.38 0.28 4.06
C GLY A 162 -19.65 0.10 5.39
N GLY A 163 -19.55 1.13 6.23
CA GLY A 163 -18.67 1.07 7.40
C GLY A 163 -17.19 1.02 6.97
N TRP A 164 -16.34 0.32 7.71
CA TRP A 164 -14.88 0.35 7.49
C TRP A 164 -14.33 -1.00 7.05
N SER A 165 -13.98 -1.10 5.77
CA SER A 165 -13.24 -2.22 5.19
C SER A 165 -11.75 -1.86 5.10
N THR A 166 -10.85 -2.75 5.52
CA THR A 166 -9.41 -2.45 5.58
C THR A 166 -8.59 -3.11 4.47
N GLY A 167 -8.87 -4.37 4.17
CA GLY A 167 -8.11 -5.12 3.19
C GLY A 167 -8.95 -6.23 2.59
N CYS A 168 -8.56 -6.68 1.42
CA CYS A 168 -9.27 -7.70 0.67
C CYS A 168 -8.29 -8.72 0.08
N GLY A 169 -8.84 -9.87 -0.31
CA GLY A 169 -8.11 -10.88 -1.05
C GLY A 169 -9.07 -11.72 -1.86
N PHE A 170 -8.68 -12.02 -3.09
CA PHE A 170 -9.36 -12.99 -3.93
C PHE A 170 -8.71 -14.37 -3.79
N ALA A 171 -9.53 -15.41 -3.78
CA ALA A 171 -9.10 -16.80 -3.83
C ALA A 171 -10.26 -17.67 -4.36
N ASP A 172 -9.96 -18.76 -5.06
CA ASP A 172 -10.96 -19.79 -5.37
C ASP A 172 -11.15 -20.67 -4.11
N TYR A 173 -11.99 -20.20 -3.17
CA TYR A 173 -12.14 -20.78 -1.85
C TYR A 173 -12.91 -22.09 -1.90
N ASP A 174 -13.94 -22.16 -2.73
CA ASP A 174 -14.80 -23.35 -2.87
C ASP A 174 -14.40 -24.30 -4.02
N ARG A 175 -13.39 -23.92 -4.82
CA ARG A 175 -12.84 -24.69 -5.95
C ARG A 175 -13.80 -24.81 -7.14
N ASP A 176 -14.68 -23.83 -7.33
CA ASP A 176 -15.55 -23.77 -8.51
C ASP A 176 -14.85 -23.14 -9.73
N GLY A 177 -13.62 -22.66 -9.56
CA GLY A 177 -12.80 -22.05 -10.60
C GLY A 177 -13.10 -20.57 -10.82
N LYS A 178 -13.89 -19.93 -9.96
CA LYS A 178 -14.13 -18.49 -9.94
C LYS A 178 -13.47 -17.85 -8.71
N PRO A 179 -13.07 -16.57 -8.78
CA PRO A 179 -12.54 -15.89 -7.62
C PRO A 179 -13.63 -15.56 -6.60
N ASP A 180 -13.45 -16.02 -5.37
CA ASP A 180 -14.19 -15.57 -4.20
C ASP A 180 -13.50 -14.38 -3.54
N LEU A 181 -14.29 -13.42 -3.05
CA LEU A 181 -13.79 -12.23 -2.39
C LEU A 181 -13.92 -12.32 -0.87
N PHE A 182 -12.80 -12.20 -0.15
CA PHE A 182 -12.78 -11.93 1.29
C PHE A 182 -12.50 -10.46 1.56
N VAL A 183 -13.30 -9.83 2.43
CA VAL A 183 -13.10 -8.43 2.87
C VAL A 183 -12.98 -8.38 4.39
N SER A 184 -11.82 -7.96 4.88
CA SER A 184 -11.60 -7.68 6.30
C SER A 184 -12.28 -6.37 6.70
N ARG A 185 -12.99 -6.42 7.83
CA ARG A 185 -13.65 -5.27 8.43
C ARG A 185 -13.03 -4.97 9.77
N TYR A 186 -12.95 -3.69 10.10
CA TYR A 186 -12.30 -3.23 11.32
C TYR A 186 -13.33 -2.78 12.34
N VAL A 187 -13.20 -1.56 12.87
CA VAL A 187 -14.06 -1.04 13.93
C VAL A 187 -15.24 -0.24 13.38
N LYS A 188 -16.33 -0.18 14.15
CA LYS A 188 -17.41 0.77 13.89
C LYS A 188 -16.93 2.17 14.29
N ILE A 189 -17.02 3.12 13.37
CA ILE A 189 -16.66 4.52 13.60
C ILE A 189 -17.84 5.43 13.29
N ASP A 190 -17.97 6.50 14.06
CA ASP A 190 -18.91 7.60 13.82
C ASP A 190 -18.08 8.87 13.61
N LEU A 191 -18.02 9.34 12.36
CA LEU A 191 -17.25 10.53 11.99
C LEU A 191 -17.81 11.82 12.60
N GLU A 192 -19.06 11.82 13.08
CA GLU A 192 -19.69 12.98 13.72
C GLU A 192 -19.39 13.06 15.23
N HIS A 193 -18.99 11.94 15.84
CA HIS A 193 -18.73 11.81 17.27
C HIS A 193 -17.41 11.08 17.56
N LEU A 194 -16.32 11.56 16.95
CA LEU A 194 -15.00 10.94 17.11
C LEU A 194 -14.46 11.13 18.54
N PRO A 195 -13.83 10.10 19.12
CA PRO A 195 -13.24 10.19 20.44
C PRO A 195 -12.05 11.15 20.43
N GLU A 196 -11.94 11.94 21.50
CA GLU A 196 -10.78 12.81 21.67
C GLU A 196 -9.53 11.98 22.00
N PHE A 197 -8.43 12.26 21.30
CA PHE A 197 -7.14 11.63 21.50
C PHE A 197 -6.74 11.64 22.98
N GLY A 198 -6.40 10.47 23.54
CA GLY A 198 -5.98 10.36 24.93
C GLY A 198 -7.06 10.51 26.00
N LYS A 199 -8.34 10.75 25.67
CA LYS A 199 -9.38 11.05 26.68
C LYS A 199 -10.24 9.88 27.13
N GLY A 200 -10.33 8.80 26.35
CA GLY A 200 -11.09 7.60 26.71
C GLY A 200 -10.29 6.63 27.57
N LYS A 201 -10.97 5.78 28.36
CA LYS A 201 -10.34 4.71 29.16
C LYS A 201 -9.48 3.75 28.31
N THR A 202 -9.79 3.64 27.02
CA THR A 202 -9.07 2.80 26.05
C THR A 202 -8.11 3.60 25.16
N CYS A 203 -8.02 4.93 25.33
CA CYS A 203 -7.18 5.82 24.52
C CYS A 203 -5.81 6.06 25.16
N GLU A 204 -5.37 5.12 26.00
CA GLU A 204 -4.06 5.15 26.64
C GLU A 204 -3.42 3.78 26.51
N TYR A 205 -2.17 3.73 26.02
CA TYR A 205 -1.36 2.54 25.99
C TYR A 205 -0.11 2.77 26.85
N ARG A 206 -0.04 2.11 28.01
CA ARG A 206 1.08 2.19 28.95
C ARG A 206 1.43 3.62 29.41
N GLY A 207 0.43 4.44 29.76
CA GLY A 207 0.67 5.84 30.16
C GLY A 207 0.82 6.81 28.99
N ILE A 208 0.73 6.34 27.74
CA ILE A 208 0.87 7.16 26.54
C ILE A 208 -0.50 7.35 25.91
N ALA A 209 -0.90 8.60 25.72
CA ALA A 209 -2.11 8.92 24.98
C ALA A 209 -2.01 8.38 23.54
N VAL A 210 -3.04 7.66 23.11
CA VAL A 210 -3.15 7.09 21.76
C VAL A 210 -4.52 7.42 21.17
N GLN A 211 -4.67 7.11 19.89
CA GLN A 211 -5.96 7.18 19.23
C GLN A 211 -6.94 6.15 19.82
N CYS A 212 -8.20 6.54 19.79
CA CYS A 212 -9.36 5.67 19.76
C CYS A 212 -10.06 5.88 18.40
#